data_AF-A0A9E5EYU2-F1
#
_entry.id   AF-A0A9E5EYU2-F1
#
_cell.length_a   1.000
_cell.length_b   1.000
_cell.length_c   1.000
_cell.angle_alpha   90.00
_cell.angle_beta   90.00
_cell.angle_gamma   90.00
#
_symmetry.space_group_name_H-M   'P 1'
#
loop_
_entity.id
_entity.type
_entity.pdbx_description
1 polymer ?
#
loop_
_entity_poly.entity_id
_entity_poly.type
_entity_poly.pdbx_seq_one_letter_code
_entity_poly.pdbx_strand_id
1 'polypeptide(L)'
;MISLHELRAPSEDGGILYFPDLSLITELIKENQKKLSTAQTFIFEKPLKELRLLAKQEAISAAISFLKTNDQEIKVDNTLPLMVSGHQPELFHPGVWIKNFALHSIAKKHQLTPLNLIIDNDVAKHASISVPMIPVGVKKSVVVNCNFDQDNSGMPYEDWTIKNHEIFDRFSEHLKGLTSDWESIPMGVTFWQDVSKAVATGLKPGLAFTHARRKYEQHLGCYNLELPVSTLCGTNSFSLFAMDIISKAESFANLFNQAVANYRKKHGLKSKNHPFPDLGVAKGWAETPFWLLLPGESRRQRLGVKKEASGEIILGTPGPQGIRISLGVNDQLTALRNLEMQGTRVRPRALSTTIFARLVLSDAFIHGIGGAKYDEVTDQMIQNFYQVMPPAFMVVSATARLNLVKKIKTEAEVKVANQ
;
A
#
# COMPACT_ATOMS: atom_id res chain seq x y z
N MET A 1 -15.87 13.02 -19.53
CA MET A 1 -15.23 12.46 -18.31
C MET A 1 -13.78 12.16 -18.63
N ILE A 2 -12.83 12.64 -17.81
CA ILE A 2 -11.40 12.36 -17.97
C ILE A 2 -11.16 10.87 -17.68
N SER A 3 -10.38 10.19 -18.53
CA SER A 3 -10.02 8.79 -18.30
C SER A 3 -8.98 8.68 -17.17
N LEU A 4 -9.05 7.64 -16.34
CA LEU A 4 -8.03 7.37 -15.31
C LEU A 4 -6.60 7.29 -15.89
N HIS A 5 -6.49 6.89 -17.16
CA HIS A 5 -5.21 6.83 -17.88
C HIS A 5 -4.64 8.19 -18.26
N GLU A 6 -5.47 9.22 -18.31
CA GLU A 6 -5.08 10.59 -18.61
C GLU A 6 -4.62 11.34 -17.36
N LEU A 7 -4.89 10.81 -16.17
CA LEU A 7 -4.42 11.41 -14.91
C LEU A 7 -2.88 11.50 -14.89
N ARG A 8 -2.40 12.70 -14.59
CA ARG A 8 -0.98 13.05 -14.42
C ARG A 8 -0.83 13.79 -13.11
N ALA A 9 0.35 13.66 -12.51
CA ALA A 9 0.68 14.52 -11.38
C ALA A 9 0.67 15.98 -11.88
N PRO A 10 0.27 16.95 -11.04
CA PRO A 10 0.32 18.37 -11.38
C PRO A 10 1.73 18.75 -11.86
N SER A 11 1.84 19.60 -12.88
CA SER A 11 3.16 20.01 -13.40
C SER A 11 3.81 21.12 -12.57
N GLU A 12 3.01 21.92 -11.89
CA GLU A 12 3.43 23.08 -11.11
C GLU A 12 3.84 22.71 -9.68
N ASP A 13 4.72 23.54 -9.12
CA ASP A 13 5.08 23.45 -7.70
C ASP A 13 3.88 23.80 -6.82
N GLY A 14 3.65 23.02 -5.76
CA GLY A 14 2.49 23.15 -4.88
C GLY A 14 1.17 22.66 -5.48
N GLY A 15 1.17 22.19 -6.73
CA GLY A 15 -0.04 21.68 -7.37
C GLY A 15 -0.54 20.40 -6.71
N ILE A 16 -1.86 20.30 -6.50
CA ILE A 16 -2.53 19.12 -5.94
C ILE A 16 -3.63 18.66 -6.90
N LEU A 17 -3.63 17.37 -7.21
CA LEU A 17 -4.69 16.69 -7.95
C LEU A 17 -5.68 16.06 -6.97
N TYR A 18 -6.96 16.36 -7.15
CA TYR A 18 -8.08 15.59 -6.62
C TYR A 18 -8.91 15.07 -7.78
N PHE A 19 -9.12 13.77 -7.85
CA PHE A 19 -10.03 13.15 -8.82
C PHE A 19 -10.90 12.09 -8.13
N PRO A 20 -12.24 12.14 -8.22
CA PRO A 20 -13.01 13.24 -8.80
C PRO A 20 -12.79 14.55 -8.03
N ASP A 21 -13.30 15.65 -8.57
CA ASP A 21 -13.25 16.95 -7.92
C ASP A 21 -13.81 16.90 -6.48
N LEU A 22 -13.26 17.71 -5.58
CA LEU A 22 -13.66 17.75 -4.16
C LEU A 22 -15.16 17.98 -3.97
N SER A 23 -15.82 18.69 -4.89
CA SER A 23 -17.28 18.92 -4.86
C SER A 23 -18.10 17.63 -4.96
N LEU A 24 -17.56 16.59 -5.60
CA LEU A 24 -18.25 15.31 -5.84
C LEU A 24 -18.03 14.28 -4.74
N ILE A 25 -17.12 14.55 -3.78
CA ILE A 25 -16.74 13.57 -2.75
C ILE A 25 -17.91 13.20 -1.85
N THR A 26 -18.77 14.15 -1.49
CA THR A 26 -19.95 13.89 -0.65
C THR A 26 -20.88 12.85 -1.28
N GLU A 27 -21.14 13.00 -2.58
CA GLU A 27 -22.00 12.10 -3.35
C GLU A 27 -21.34 10.73 -3.51
N LEU A 28 -20.04 10.71 -3.85
CA LEU A 28 -19.26 9.48 -3.96
C LEU A 28 -19.33 8.63 -2.68
N ILE A 29 -19.14 9.24 -1.51
CA ILE A 29 -19.22 8.53 -0.22
C ILE A 29 -20.61 7.93 -0.02
N LYS A 30 -21.68 8.71 -0.24
CA LYS A 30 -23.07 8.26 -0.07
C LYS A 30 -23.41 7.13 -1.03
N GLU A 31 -22.99 7.23 -2.29
CA GLU A 31 -23.21 6.18 -3.27
C GLU A 31 -22.50 4.88 -2.91
N ASN A 32 -21.24 4.96 -2.46
CA ASN A 32 -20.51 3.79 -2.02
C ASN A 32 -21.21 3.11 -0.85
N GLN A 33 -21.57 3.87 0.18
CA GLN A 33 -22.31 3.35 1.34
C GLN A 33 -23.62 2.68 0.92
N LYS A 34 -24.37 3.29 -0.01
CA LYS A 34 -25.58 2.70 -0.59
C LYS A 34 -25.26 1.36 -1.27
N LYS A 35 -24.36 1.36 -2.26
CA LYS A 35 -23.96 0.16 -3.03
C LYS A 35 -23.56 -1.00 -2.10
N LEU A 36 -22.73 -0.69 -1.09
CA LEU A 36 -22.21 -1.67 -0.13
C LEU A 36 -23.28 -2.18 0.84
N SER A 37 -24.18 -1.32 1.31
CA SER A 37 -25.28 -1.71 2.21
C SER A 37 -26.36 -2.57 1.55
N THR A 38 -26.53 -2.42 0.22
CA THR A 38 -27.53 -3.17 -0.56
C THR A 38 -26.96 -4.43 -1.21
N ALA A 39 -25.64 -4.64 -1.17
CA ALA A 39 -25.01 -5.81 -1.74
C ALA A 39 -25.41 -7.09 -0.98
N GLN A 40 -25.96 -8.06 -1.70
CA GLN A 40 -26.42 -9.35 -1.15
C GLN A 40 -25.39 -10.48 -1.31
N THR A 41 -24.15 -10.12 -1.67
CA THR A 41 -23.10 -11.12 -1.90
C THR A 41 -22.59 -11.74 -0.60
N PHE A 42 -22.03 -12.94 -0.71
CA PHE A 42 -21.41 -13.69 0.37
C PHE A 42 -19.93 -13.88 0.08
N ILE A 43 -19.10 -13.71 1.10
CA ILE A 43 -17.66 -14.00 1.05
C ILE A 43 -17.40 -15.11 2.06
N PHE A 44 -17.04 -16.29 1.56
CA PHE A 44 -16.87 -17.51 2.35
C PHE A 44 -18.02 -17.71 3.35
N GLU A 45 -19.23 -17.88 2.81
CA GLU A 45 -20.48 -18.13 3.56
C GLU A 45 -20.95 -16.97 4.48
N LYS A 46 -20.18 -15.88 4.59
CA LYS A 46 -20.54 -14.71 5.39
C LYS A 46 -21.17 -13.61 4.53
N PRO A 47 -22.34 -13.06 4.90
CA PRO A 47 -22.90 -11.90 4.22
C PRO A 47 -21.92 -10.73 4.21
N LEU A 48 -21.75 -10.04 3.07
CA LEU A 48 -20.77 -8.97 2.94
C LEU A 48 -20.96 -7.88 4.01
N LYS A 49 -22.20 -7.50 4.31
CA LYS A 49 -22.51 -6.50 5.36
C LYS A 49 -21.92 -6.88 6.72
N GLU A 50 -22.03 -8.15 7.11
CA GLU A 50 -21.51 -8.64 8.38
C GLU A 50 -19.98 -8.79 8.35
N LEU A 51 -19.42 -9.20 7.21
CA LEU A 51 -17.97 -9.27 7.05
C LEU A 51 -17.34 -7.86 7.13
N ARG A 52 -17.97 -6.85 6.52
CA ARG A 52 -17.52 -5.45 6.59
C ARG A 52 -17.53 -4.92 8.02
N LEU A 53 -18.58 -5.22 8.80
CA LEU A 53 -18.65 -4.81 10.20
C LEU A 53 -17.52 -5.45 11.03
N LEU A 54 -17.27 -6.75 10.83
CA LEU A 54 -16.16 -7.47 11.46
C LEU A 54 -14.81 -6.86 11.07
N ALA A 55 -14.57 -6.64 9.77
CA ALA A 55 -13.33 -6.08 9.27
C ALA A 55 -13.05 -4.68 9.82
N LYS A 56 -14.07 -3.82 9.91
CA LYS A 56 -13.95 -2.49 10.53
C LYS A 56 -13.51 -2.59 11.98
N GLN A 57 -14.15 -3.45 12.77
CA GLN A 57 -13.85 -3.61 14.20
C GLN A 57 -12.44 -4.15 14.41
N GLU A 58 -12.06 -5.22 13.68
CA GLU A 58 -10.73 -5.81 13.75
C GLU A 58 -9.65 -4.81 13.32
N ALA A 59 -9.87 -4.08 12.23
CA ALA A 59 -8.90 -3.10 11.73
C ALA A 59 -8.70 -1.92 12.68
N ILE A 60 -9.77 -1.35 13.24
CA ILE A 60 -9.63 -0.26 14.23
C ILE A 60 -8.93 -0.77 15.49
N SER A 61 -9.32 -1.94 16.01
CA SER A 61 -8.67 -2.53 17.19
C SER A 61 -7.19 -2.80 16.96
N ALA A 62 -6.83 -3.37 15.80
CA ALA A 62 -5.45 -3.63 15.43
C ALA A 62 -4.65 -2.33 15.24
N ALA A 63 -5.24 -1.31 14.62
CA ALA A 63 -4.60 -0.01 14.43
C ALA A 63 -4.35 0.71 15.76
N ILE A 64 -5.32 0.68 16.69
CA ILE A 64 -5.13 1.21 18.05
C ILE A 64 -4.01 0.44 18.74
N SER A 65 -4.00 -0.90 18.67
CA SER A 65 -2.95 -1.72 19.28
C SER A 65 -1.58 -1.42 18.70
N PHE A 66 -1.47 -1.21 17.39
CA PHE A 66 -0.22 -0.89 16.71
C PHE A 66 0.30 0.50 17.12
N LEU A 67 -0.60 1.48 17.24
CA LEU A 67 -0.24 2.86 17.54
C LEU A 67 -0.10 3.14 19.04
N LYS A 68 -0.55 2.22 19.91
CA LYS A 68 -0.51 2.40 21.36
C LYS A 68 0.94 2.51 21.82
N THR A 69 1.31 3.70 22.26
CA THR A 69 2.51 3.96 23.06
C THR A 69 2.12 4.12 24.52
N ASN A 70 3.08 3.99 25.44
CA ASN A 70 2.80 4.05 26.88
C ASN A 70 2.18 5.38 27.35
N ASP A 71 2.19 6.43 26.51
CA ASP A 71 1.84 7.81 26.89
C ASP A 71 0.69 8.46 26.08
N GLN A 72 0.02 7.75 25.16
CA GLN A 72 -1.08 8.35 24.37
C GLN A 72 -2.30 7.44 24.24
N GLU A 73 -3.45 7.92 24.74
CA GLU A 73 -4.76 7.35 24.45
C GLU A 73 -5.20 7.75 23.04
N ILE A 74 -5.53 6.76 22.21
CA ILE A 74 -6.02 6.97 20.84
C ILE A 74 -7.54 6.89 20.87
N LYS A 75 -8.20 8.04 20.76
CA LYS A 75 -9.66 8.13 20.72
C LYS A 75 -10.15 7.98 19.29
N VAL A 76 -10.94 6.94 19.06
CA VAL A 76 -11.59 6.66 17.78
C VAL A 76 -13.08 6.48 18.01
N ASP A 77 -13.90 7.16 17.22
CA ASP A 77 -15.32 6.86 17.16
C ASP A 77 -15.54 5.64 16.26
N ASN A 78 -15.79 4.50 16.88
CA ASN A 78 -15.99 3.22 16.20
C ASN A 78 -17.35 3.12 15.49
N THR A 79 -18.25 4.08 15.72
CA THR A 79 -19.55 4.14 15.04
C THR A 79 -19.41 4.69 13.63
N LEU A 80 -18.42 5.57 13.39
CA LEU A 80 -18.21 6.19 12.09
C LEU A 80 -17.82 5.17 11.01
N PRO A 81 -18.17 5.42 9.73
CA PRO A 81 -17.68 4.66 8.59
C PRO A 81 -16.17 4.88 8.37
N LEU A 82 -15.51 3.96 7.67
CA LEU A 82 -14.06 4.03 7.43
C LEU A 82 -13.72 4.70 6.10
N MET A 83 -12.77 5.63 6.14
CA MET A 83 -12.08 6.12 4.97
C MET A 83 -10.67 5.54 4.94
N VAL A 84 -10.28 4.91 3.84
CA VAL A 84 -9.02 4.16 3.77
C VAL A 84 -8.11 4.69 2.66
N SER A 85 -6.82 4.76 2.95
CA SER A 85 -5.74 4.90 1.96
C SER A 85 -4.68 3.82 2.25
N GLY A 86 -3.63 3.77 1.46
CA GLY A 86 -2.46 2.95 1.79
C GLY A 86 -1.25 3.26 0.92
N HIS A 87 -0.08 2.88 1.43
CA HIS A 87 1.17 2.90 0.67
C HIS A 87 2.22 1.99 1.31
N GLN A 88 3.21 1.56 0.52
CA GLN A 88 4.42 0.90 1.03
C GLN A 88 5.11 1.83 2.03
N PRO A 89 5.67 1.34 3.15
CA PRO A 89 6.36 2.16 4.15
C PRO A 89 7.75 2.62 3.69
N GLU A 90 7.80 3.32 2.56
CA GLU A 90 8.99 4.01 2.07
C GLU A 90 9.06 5.46 2.56
N LEU A 91 10.18 6.12 2.30
CA LEU A 91 10.29 7.57 2.49
C LEU A 91 9.47 8.26 1.39
N PHE A 92 8.37 8.90 1.78
CA PHE A 92 7.37 9.39 0.83
C PHE A 92 7.86 10.59 0.03
N HIS A 93 7.66 10.53 -1.28
CA HIS A 93 7.66 11.72 -2.12
C HIS A 93 6.33 12.49 -1.96
N PRO A 94 6.26 13.79 -2.35
CA PRO A 94 5.10 14.64 -2.10
C PRO A 94 3.77 14.06 -2.60
N GLY A 95 3.79 13.45 -3.78
CA GLY A 95 2.60 12.86 -4.40
C GLY A 95 2.00 11.65 -3.66
N VAL A 96 2.77 10.96 -2.82
CA VAL A 96 2.25 9.93 -1.91
C VAL A 96 1.88 10.54 -0.58
N TRP A 97 2.72 11.43 -0.04
CA TRP A 97 2.53 12.01 1.29
C TRP A 97 1.25 12.84 1.40
N ILE A 98 0.89 13.59 0.36
CA ILE A 98 -0.34 14.39 0.34
C ILE A 98 -1.60 13.56 0.59
N LYS A 99 -1.59 12.25 0.26
CA LYS A 99 -2.74 11.37 0.49
C LYS A 99 -3.08 11.25 1.97
N ASN A 100 -2.10 11.33 2.86
CA ASN A 100 -2.33 11.26 4.31
C ASN A 100 -3.08 12.50 4.82
N PHE A 101 -2.72 13.68 4.33
CA PHE A 101 -3.42 14.92 4.67
C PHE A 101 -4.81 14.98 4.04
N ALA A 102 -4.96 14.52 2.79
CA ALA A 102 -6.25 14.41 2.13
C ALA A 102 -7.17 13.42 2.87
N LEU A 103 -6.65 12.24 3.23
CA LEU A 103 -7.35 11.25 4.03
C LEU A 103 -7.86 11.86 5.34
N HIS A 104 -6.99 12.49 6.12
CA HIS A 104 -7.38 13.10 7.39
C HIS A 104 -8.45 14.20 7.18
N SER A 105 -8.19 15.13 6.27
CA SER A 105 -9.03 16.33 6.08
C SER A 105 -10.41 15.98 5.54
N ILE A 106 -10.49 15.07 4.57
CA ILE A 106 -11.76 14.62 3.99
C ILE A 106 -12.52 13.79 5.02
N ALA A 107 -11.85 12.86 5.73
CA ALA A 107 -12.51 12.05 6.74
C ALA A 107 -13.13 12.91 7.85
N LYS A 108 -12.38 13.90 8.36
CA LYS A 108 -12.88 14.87 9.34
C LYS A 108 -14.08 15.66 8.84
N LYS A 109 -14.04 16.16 7.60
CA LYS A 109 -15.15 16.93 6.99
C LYS A 109 -16.43 16.10 6.84
N HIS A 110 -16.30 14.80 6.57
CA HIS A 110 -17.41 13.90 6.28
C HIS A 110 -17.78 12.94 7.42
N GLN A 111 -17.22 13.14 8.62
CA GLN A 111 -17.47 12.28 9.80
C GLN A 111 -17.14 10.81 9.52
N LEU A 112 -15.94 10.57 9.00
CA LEU A 112 -15.37 9.24 8.78
C LEU A 112 -14.14 9.06 9.66
N THR A 113 -13.80 7.82 9.97
CA THR A 113 -12.55 7.47 10.65
C THR A 113 -11.45 7.23 9.60
N PRO A 114 -10.35 8.02 9.60
CA PRO A 114 -9.26 7.87 8.64
C PRO A 114 -8.31 6.73 9.03
N LEU A 115 -8.08 5.79 8.12
CA LEU A 115 -7.15 4.67 8.28
C LEU A 115 -6.21 4.58 7.07
N ASN A 116 -4.90 4.63 7.33
CA ASN A 116 -3.88 4.37 6.33
C ASN A 116 -3.32 2.95 6.49
N LEU A 117 -3.39 2.15 5.44
CA LEU A 117 -2.78 0.82 5.39
C LEU A 117 -1.29 0.94 5.06
N ILE A 118 -0.46 0.36 5.91
CA ILE A 118 0.97 0.25 5.67
C ILE A 118 1.19 -1.04 4.87
N ILE A 119 1.53 -0.91 3.58
CA ILE A 119 1.73 -2.06 2.68
C ILE A 119 3.13 -2.65 2.92
N ASP A 120 3.34 -3.18 4.12
CA ASP A 120 4.61 -3.73 4.60
C ASP A 120 4.91 -5.13 4.04
N ASN A 121 3.91 -5.80 3.49
CA ASN A 121 4.08 -7.07 2.79
C ASN A 121 4.63 -6.91 1.35
N ASP A 122 4.89 -5.67 0.90
CA ASP A 122 5.59 -5.41 -0.36
C ASP A 122 7.10 -5.26 -0.17
N VAL A 123 7.85 -5.35 -1.26
CA VAL A 123 9.32 -5.39 -1.22
C VAL A 123 9.94 -4.00 -1.25
N ALA A 124 10.98 -3.83 -0.44
CA ALA A 124 11.88 -2.70 -0.55
C ALA A 124 12.59 -2.73 -1.92
N LYS A 125 12.56 -1.60 -2.63
CA LYS A 125 13.24 -1.45 -3.92
C LYS A 125 14.68 -0.99 -3.76
N HIS A 126 14.88 0.00 -2.88
CA HIS A 126 16.16 0.64 -2.64
C HIS A 126 16.30 0.99 -1.16
N ALA A 127 17.53 0.92 -0.66
CA ALA A 127 17.91 1.36 0.69
C ALA A 127 18.58 2.74 0.66
N SER A 128 18.08 3.65 -0.18
CA SER A 128 18.68 4.96 -0.39
C SER A 128 17.66 6.01 -0.80
N ILE A 129 18.03 7.28 -0.65
CA ILE A 129 17.33 8.42 -1.25
C ILE A 129 18.23 9.13 -2.27
N SER A 130 17.63 9.62 -3.34
CA SER A 130 18.34 10.46 -4.32
C SER A 130 18.40 11.90 -3.83
N VAL A 131 19.61 12.43 -3.69
CA VAL A 131 19.90 13.76 -3.17
C VAL A 131 20.55 14.60 -4.28
N PRO A 132 19.93 15.71 -4.71
CA PRO A 132 20.59 16.65 -5.60
C PRO A 132 21.71 17.40 -4.86
N MET A 133 22.89 17.41 -5.46
CA MET A 133 24.11 18.04 -4.94
C MET A 133 24.74 18.91 -6.02
N ILE A 134 25.30 20.06 -5.66
CA ILE A 134 26.13 20.87 -6.56
C ILE A 134 27.58 20.69 -6.10
N PRO A 135 28.44 19.98 -6.84
CA PRO A 135 29.82 19.78 -6.44
C PRO A 135 30.58 21.11 -6.39
N VAL A 136 31.53 21.23 -5.45
CA VAL A 136 32.38 22.41 -5.31
C VAL A 136 33.11 22.69 -6.64
N GLY A 137 32.98 23.92 -7.13
CA GLY A 137 33.62 24.36 -8.38
C GLY A 137 32.87 23.97 -9.67
N VAL A 138 31.71 23.31 -9.59
CA VAL A 138 30.91 22.89 -10.75
C VAL A 138 29.57 23.64 -10.79
N LYS A 139 29.16 24.15 -11.96
CA LYS A 139 27.89 24.90 -12.14
C LYS A 139 26.66 24.01 -12.33
N LYS A 140 26.81 22.69 -12.46
CA LYS A 140 25.74 21.74 -12.71
C LYS A 140 25.46 20.89 -11.48
N SER A 141 24.19 20.72 -11.15
CA SER A 141 23.75 19.75 -10.14
C SER A 141 23.94 18.32 -10.64
N VAL A 142 24.37 17.45 -9.74
CA VAL A 142 24.38 16.00 -9.90
C VAL A 142 23.40 15.37 -8.92
N VAL A 143 22.99 14.13 -9.16
CA VAL A 143 22.18 13.35 -8.22
C VAL A 143 23.07 12.29 -7.59
N VAL A 144 23.14 12.29 -6.26
CA VAL A 144 23.90 11.32 -5.46
C VAL A 144 22.92 10.48 -4.65
N ASN A 145 23.19 9.18 -4.50
CA ASN A 145 22.40 8.33 -3.63
C ASN A 145 22.95 8.38 -2.20
N CYS A 146 22.12 8.88 -1.27
CA CYS A 146 22.39 8.78 0.16
C CYS A 146 21.80 7.46 0.67
N ASN A 147 22.66 6.46 0.85
CA ASN A 147 22.25 5.15 1.36
C ASN A 147 21.95 5.24 2.86
N PHE A 148 20.90 4.56 3.29
CA PHE A 148 20.57 4.35 4.71
C PHE A 148 20.70 2.89 5.14
N ASP A 149 20.90 1.95 4.21
CA ASP A 149 21.26 0.56 4.50
C ASP A 149 22.01 -0.04 3.30
N GLN A 150 22.52 -1.27 3.42
CA GLN A 150 22.96 -2.06 2.28
C GLN A 150 21.74 -2.54 1.46
N ASP A 151 21.95 -2.90 0.19
CA ASP A 151 20.87 -3.33 -0.70
C ASP A 151 20.01 -4.46 -0.10
N ASN A 152 18.73 -4.15 0.07
CA ASN A 152 17.67 -5.05 0.53
C ASN A 152 16.64 -5.31 -0.56
N SER A 153 17.02 -5.09 -1.82
CA SER A 153 16.14 -5.27 -2.97
C SER A 153 15.46 -6.64 -2.94
N GLY A 154 14.13 -6.63 -3.01
CA GLY A 154 13.32 -7.85 -3.04
C GLY A 154 12.94 -8.45 -1.68
N MET A 155 13.34 -7.84 -0.56
CA MET A 155 12.88 -8.23 0.78
C MET A 155 11.59 -7.48 1.17
N PRO A 156 10.54 -8.16 1.68
CA PRO A 156 9.36 -7.51 2.23
C PRO A 156 9.71 -6.58 3.39
N TYR A 157 9.03 -5.44 3.52
CA TYR A 157 9.24 -4.54 4.67
C TYR A 157 8.92 -5.21 6.01
N GLU A 158 7.95 -6.15 6.06
CA GLU A 158 7.62 -6.94 7.26
C GLU A 158 8.80 -7.81 7.73
N ASP A 159 9.69 -8.18 6.82
CA ASP A 159 10.89 -8.99 7.08
C ASP A 159 12.19 -8.19 7.10
N TRP A 160 12.14 -6.88 6.84
CA TRP A 160 13.34 -6.04 6.72
C TRP A 160 14.17 -6.05 8.01
N THR A 161 15.38 -6.60 7.92
CA THR A 161 16.44 -6.43 8.93
C THR A 161 17.53 -5.48 8.43
N ILE A 162 17.98 -4.56 9.29
CA ILE A 162 19.08 -3.66 8.95
C ILE A 162 20.33 -4.50 8.68
N LYS A 163 20.95 -4.34 7.52
CA LYS A 163 22.16 -5.08 7.13
C LYS A 163 23.44 -4.37 7.53
N ASN A 164 23.45 -3.05 7.45
CA ASN A 164 24.59 -2.22 7.81
C ASN A 164 24.17 -1.13 8.80
N HIS A 165 24.39 -1.41 10.08
CA HIS A 165 24.10 -0.47 11.17
C HIS A 165 24.96 0.79 11.11
N GLU A 166 26.21 0.72 10.63
CA GLU A 166 27.05 1.92 10.50
C GLU A 166 26.45 2.93 9.50
N ILE A 167 26.00 2.45 8.33
CA ILE A 167 25.32 3.30 7.33
C ILE A 167 24.00 3.83 7.89
N PHE A 168 23.22 2.96 8.55
CA PHE A 168 21.92 3.32 9.09
C PHE A 168 22.05 4.39 10.18
N ASP A 169 22.93 4.19 11.16
CA ASP A 169 23.08 5.09 12.31
C ASP A 169 23.68 6.45 11.90
N ARG A 170 24.52 6.47 10.86
CA ARG A 170 25.18 7.69 10.35
C ARG A 170 24.45 8.36 9.19
N PHE A 171 23.28 7.87 8.78
CA PHE A 171 22.53 8.44 7.65
C PHE A 171 22.28 9.95 7.80
N SER A 172 21.91 10.41 9.00
CA SER A 172 21.66 11.84 9.27
C SER A 172 22.92 12.70 9.04
N GLU A 173 24.09 12.22 9.47
CA GLU A 173 25.38 12.89 9.25
C GLU A 173 25.71 12.97 7.75
N HIS A 174 25.53 11.86 7.04
CA HIS A 174 25.80 11.78 5.62
C HIS A 174 24.87 12.69 4.81
N LEU A 175 23.56 12.66 5.10
CA LEU A 175 22.59 13.55 4.47
C LEU A 175 22.92 15.02 4.74
N LYS A 176 23.31 15.37 5.98
CA LYS A 176 23.73 16.72 6.33
C LYS A 176 24.96 17.17 5.55
N GLY A 177 25.93 16.28 5.35
CA GLY A 177 27.11 16.55 4.50
C GLY A 177 26.74 16.79 3.03
N LEU A 178 25.88 15.94 2.46
CA LEU A 178 25.44 16.06 1.06
C LEU A 178 24.57 17.30 0.78
N THR A 179 23.95 17.85 1.83
CA THR A 179 23.03 18.99 1.74
C THR A 179 23.58 20.24 2.41
N SER A 180 24.90 20.33 2.65
CA SER A 180 25.54 21.47 3.29
C SER A 180 25.31 22.80 2.57
N ASP A 181 25.16 22.73 1.24
CA ASP A 181 25.01 23.90 0.37
C ASP A 181 23.55 24.28 0.10
N TRP A 182 22.59 23.53 0.65
CA TRP A 182 21.17 23.85 0.53
C TRP A 182 20.83 25.07 1.39
N GLU A 183 19.83 25.84 0.98
CA GLU A 183 19.37 27.00 1.77
C GLU A 183 18.78 26.60 3.12
N SER A 184 18.18 25.42 3.19
CA SER A 184 17.53 24.87 4.37
C SER A 184 18.02 23.47 4.67
N ILE A 185 18.07 23.12 5.97
CA ILE A 185 18.40 21.78 6.43
C ILE A 185 17.22 20.85 6.08
N PRO A 186 17.44 19.74 5.33
CA PRO A 186 16.37 18.81 5.01
C PRO A 186 15.78 18.18 6.27
N MET A 187 14.45 18.03 6.31
CA MET A 187 13.77 17.37 7.44
C MET A 187 14.29 15.94 7.70
N GLY A 188 14.86 15.28 6.68
CA GLY A 188 15.47 13.97 6.78
C GLY A 188 16.54 13.87 7.87
N VAL A 189 17.25 14.97 8.17
CA VAL A 189 18.30 15.04 9.20
C VAL A 189 17.70 14.82 10.59
N THR A 190 16.61 15.50 10.93
CA THR A 190 15.92 15.35 12.23
C THR A 190 14.99 14.15 12.27
N PHE A 191 14.32 13.85 11.14
CA PHE A 191 13.44 12.70 10.97
C PHE A 191 14.14 11.39 11.34
N TRP A 192 15.41 11.25 10.96
CA TRP A 192 16.17 10.03 11.22
C TRP A 192 16.38 9.74 12.70
N GLN A 193 16.41 10.77 13.56
CA GLN A 193 16.51 10.56 15.01
C GLN A 193 15.30 9.81 15.56
N ASP A 194 14.10 10.11 15.05
CA ASP A 194 12.87 9.43 15.43
C ASP A 194 12.80 8.02 14.82
N VAL A 195 13.37 7.82 13.63
CA VAL A 195 13.55 6.49 13.03
C VAL A 195 14.46 5.62 13.90
N SER A 196 15.65 6.10 14.26
CA SER A 196 16.60 5.35 15.10
C SER A 196 16.00 5.00 16.46
N LYS A 197 15.26 5.92 17.09
CA LYS A 197 14.53 5.64 18.34
C LYS A 197 13.49 4.53 18.16
N ALA A 198 12.70 4.58 17.09
CA ALA A 198 11.68 3.57 16.81
C ALA A 198 12.31 2.19 16.51
N VAL A 199 13.43 2.14 15.79
CA VAL A 199 14.18 0.89 15.57
C VAL A 199 14.71 0.34 16.90
N ALA A 200 15.21 1.21 17.79
CA ALA A 200 15.71 0.80 19.10
C ALA A 200 14.64 0.17 20.01
N THR A 201 13.34 0.41 19.75
CA THR A 201 12.23 -0.29 20.43
C THR A 201 11.86 -1.61 19.76
N GLY A 202 12.63 -2.07 18.76
CA GLY A 202 12.40 -3.32 18.04
C GLY A 202 11.52 -3.21 16.79
N LEU A 203 11.13 -1.99 16.37
CA LEU A 203 10.36 -1.84 15.12
C LEU A 203 11.24 -2.12 13.90
N LYS A 204 10.64 -2.79 12.91
CA LYS A 204 11.24 -2.97 11.59
C LYS A 204 11.41 -1.61 10.89
N PRO A 205 12.43 -1.42 10.03
CA PRO A 205 12.73 -0.11 9.42
C PRO A 205 11.54 0.57 8.74
N GLY A 206 10.73 -0.16 7.97
CA GLY A 206 9.53 0.42 7.34
C GLY A 206 8.50 0.93 8.36
N LEU A 207 8.28 0.19 9.45
CA LEU A 207 7.38 0.61 10.52
C LEU A 207 7.97 1.80 11.30
N ALA A 208 9.29 1.84 11.48
CA ALA A 208 9.99 2.98 12.07
C ALA A 208 9.86 4.26 11.20
N PHE A 209 9.94 4.15 9.87
CA PHE A 209 9.66 5.26 8.97
C PHE A 209 8.22 5.76 9.12
N THR A 210 7.26 4.85 9.26
CA THR A 210 5.86 5.21 9.51
C THR A 210 5.69 5.90 10.85
N HIS A 211 6.34 5.43 11.92
CA HIS A 211 6.28 6.05 13.23
C HIS A 211 6.84 7.47 13.22
N ALA A 212 8.03 7.68 12.63
CA ALA A 212 8.63 9.00 12.48
C ALA A 212 7.77 9.93 11.60
N ARG A 213 7.24 9.43 10.48
CA ARG A 213 6.33 10.17 9.59
C ARG A 213 5.08 10.61 10.34
N ARG A 214 4.43 9.69 11.05
CA ARG A 214 3.20 9.98 11.79
C ARG A 214 3.45 11.02 12.87
N LYS A 215 4.55 10.92 13.63
CA LYS A 215 4.91 11.93 14.61
C LYS A 215 4.98 13.31 13.95
N TYR A 216 5.63 13.44 12.80
CA TYR A 216 5.68 14.71 12.07
C TYR A 216 4.31 15.17 11.56
N GLU A 217 3.51 14.26 10.99
CA GLU A 217 2.13 14.52 10.54
C GLU A 217 1.24 15.05 11.68
N GLN A 218 1.38 14.51 12.90
CA GLN A 218 0.64 14.98 14.07
C GLN A 218 0.99 16.42 14.48
N HIS A 219 2.25 16.84 14.32
CA HIS A 219 2.65 18.25 14.56
C HIS A 219 2.00 19.19 13.54
N LEU A 220 1.61 18.67 12.38
CA LEU A 220 0.87 19.40 11.34
C LEU A 220 -0.65 19.22 11.45
N GLY A 221 -1.15 18.61 12.52
CA GLY A 221 -2.57 18.41 12.77
C GLY A 221 -3.20 17.26 11.97
N CYS A 222 -2.41 16.34 11.42
CA CYS A 222 -2.88 15.15 10.72
C CYS A 222 -2.85 13.91 11.64
N TYR A 223 -4.01 13.30 11.87
CA TYR A 223 -4.20 12.21 12.83
C TYR A 223 -4.88 11.01 12.20
N ASN A 224 -4.17 10.30 11.33
CA ASN A 224 -4.66 9.04 10.76
C ASN A 224 -4.38 7.87 11.72
N LEU A 225 -5.27 6.87 11.70
CA LEU A 225 -4.91 5.53 12.12
C LEU A 225 -3.94 4.92 11.12
N GLU A 226 -3.07 4.02 11.58
CA GLU A 226 -2.13 3.28 10.75
C GLU A 226 -2.27 1.79 11.06
N LEU A 227 -2.28 0.94 10.03
CA LEU A 227 -2.38 -0.51 10.21
C LEU A 227 -1.46 -1.23 9.22
N PRO A 228 -0.46 -1.99 9.69
CA PRO A 228 0.29 -2.91 8.85
C PRO A 228 -0.61 -3.94 8.18
N VAL A 229 -0.41 -4.14 6.87
CA VAL A 229 -1.12 -5.19 6.12
C VAL A 229 -0.75 -6.56 6.66
N SER A 230 0.50 -6.78 7.08
CA SER A 230 0.90 -8.01 7.77
C SER A 230 0.03 -8.30 9.00
N THR A 231 -0.26 -7.29 9.84
CA THR A 231 -1.17 -7.40 11.00
C THR A 231 -2.61 -7.63 10.56
N LEU A 232 -3.09 -6.90 9.56
CA LEU A 232 -4.44 -7.08 8.99
C LEU A 232 -4.65 -8.51 8.47
N CYS A 233 -3.61 -9.13 7.89
CA CYS A 233 -3.69 -10.51 7.39
C CYS A 233 -3.91 -11.55 8.49
N GLY A 234 -3.57 -11.24 9.74
CA GLY A 234 -3.84 -12.11 10.90
C GLY A 234 -5.29 -12.07 11.41
N THR A 235 -6.15 -11.24 10.82
CA THR A 235 -7.55 -11.08 11.25
C THR A 235 -8.48 -12.16 10.70
N ASN A 236 -9.62 -12.39 11.36
CA ASN A 236 -10.61 -13.35 10.89
C ASN A 236 -11.27 -12.86 9.59
N SER A 237 -11.55 -11.57 9.47
CA SER A 237 -12.13 -11.00 8.23
C SER A 237 -11.22 -11.20 7.01
N PHE A 238 -9.90 -11.03 7.15
CA PHE A 238 -8.97 -11.33 6.07
C PHE A 238 -8.92 -12.83 5.76
N SER A 239 -8.93 -13.68 6.77
CA SER A 239 -8.92 -15.14 6.58
C SER A 239 -10.14 -15.64 5.80
N LEU A 240 -11.33 -15.11 6.09
CA LEU A 240 -12.57 -15.39 5.34
C LEU A 240 -12.45 -14.93 3.88
N PHE A 241 -11.95 -13.71 3.65
CA PHE A 241 -11.70 -13.20 2.30
C PHE A 241 -10.70 -14.05 1.51
N ALA A 242 -9.58 -14.42 2.13
CA ALA A 242 -8.56 -15.25 1.51
C ALA A 242 -9.10 -16.64 1.18
N MET A 243 -9.84 -17.27 2.10
CA MET A 243 -10.46 -18.58 1.88
C MET A 243 -11.51 -18.57 0.77
N ASP A 244 -12.27 -17.49 0.60
CA ASP A 244 -13.23 -17.39 -0.52
C ASP A 244 -12.54 -17.50 -1.88
N ILE A 245 -11.41 -16.82 -2.03
CA ILE A 245 -10.60 -16.86 -3.26
C ILE A 245 -9.88 -18.21 -3.38
N ILE A 246 -9.28 -18.73 -2.31
CA ILE A 246 -8.57 -20.02 -2.30
C ILE A 246 -9.52 -21.15 -2.72
N SER A 247 -10.72 -21.21 -2.15
CA SER A 247 -11.71 -22.24 -2.46
C SER A 247 -12.27 -22.19 -3.88
N LYS A 248 -12.09 -21.04 -4.56
CA LYS A 248 -12.56 -20.76 -5.93
C LYS A 248 -11.40 -20.37 -6.86
N ALA A 249 -10.18 -20.80 -6.56
CA ALA A 249 -8.95 -20.28 -7.18
C ALA A 249 -8.94 -20.34 -8.70
N GLU A 250 -9.39 -21.46 -9.29
CA GLU A 250 -9.43 -21.62 -10.75
C GLU A 250 -10.40 -20.64 -11.42
N SER A 251 -11.62 -20.52 -10.87
CA SER A 251 -12.62 -19.56 -11.37
C SER A 251 -12.12 -18.12 -11.23
N PHE A 252 -11.52 -17.78 -10.09
CA PHE A 252 -10.92 -16.47 -9.86
C PHE A 252 -9.82 -16.18 -10.89
N ALA A 253 -8.89 -17.11 -11.10
CA ALA A 253 -7.79 -16.96 -12.05
C ALA A 253 -8.29 -16.75 -13.49
N ASN A 254 -9.30 -17.52 -13.92
CA ASN A 254 -9.88 -17.39 -15.25
C ASN A 254 -10.56 -16.03 -15.46
N LEU A 255 -11.36 -15.56 -14.50
CA LEU A 255 -11.99 -14.24 -14.55
C LEU A 255 -10.96 -13.11 -14.53
N PHE A 256 -9.91 -13.24 -13.72
CA PHE A 256 -8.82 -12.28 -13.66
C PHE A 256 -8.06 -12.19 -14.99
N ASN A 257 -7.67 -13.33 -15.55
CA ASN A 257 -6.97 -13.38 -16.83
C ASN A 257 -7.82 -12.80 -17.96
N GLN A 258 -9.13 -13.03 -17.94
CA GLN A 258 -10.06 -12.40 -18.87
C GLN A 258 -10.11 -10.88 -18.70
N ALA A 259 -10.22 -10.37 -17.47
CA ALA A 259 -10.22 -8.94 -17.20
C ALA A 259 -8.91 -8.26 -17.64
N VAL A 260 -7.77 -8.91 -17.39
CA VAL A 260 -6.45 -8.45 -17.85
C VAL A 260 -6.36 -8.46 -19.37
N ALA A 261 -6.85 -9.50 -20.04
CA ALA A 261 -6.87 -9.58 -21.50
C ALA A 261 -7.74 -8.47 -22.12
N ASN A 262 -8.92 -8.21 -21.56
CA ASN A 262 -9.81 -7.12 -21.96
C ASN A 262 -9.12 -5.76 -21.81
N TYR A 263 -8.46 -5.53 -20.66
CA TYR A 263 -7.72 -4.30 -20.40
C TYR A 263 -6.57 -4.11 -21.40
N ARG A 264 -5.76 -5.14 -21.64
CA ARG A 264 -4.65 -5.08 -22.61
C ARG A 264 -5.16 -4.76 -24.02
N LYS A 265 -6.26 -5.39 -24.44
CA LYS A 265 -6.91 -5.12 -25.73
C LYS A 265 -7.41 -3.68 -25.82
N LYS A 266 -8.13 -3.20 -24.80
CA LYS A 266 -8.68 -1.84 -24.74
C LYS A 266 -7.60 -0.76 -24.82
N HIS A 267 -6.46 -0.98 -24.16
CA HIS A 267 -5.37 0.00 -24.05
C HIS A 267 -4.19 -0.28 -25.01
N GLY A 268 -4.35 -1.21 -25.95
CA GLY A 268 -3.32 -1.54 -26.95
C GLY A 268 -2.00 -2.06 -26.38
N LEU A 269 -2.02 -2.70 -25.20
CA LEU A 269 -0.82 -3.19 -24.52
C LEU A 269 -0.37 -4.54 -25.07
N LYS A 270 0.89 -4.61 -25.49
CA LYS A 270 1.52 -5.86 -25.99
C LYS A 270 2.25 -6.66 -24.90
N SER A 271 2.59 -6.02 -23.78
CA SER A 271 3.35 -6.67 -22.71
C SER A 271 2.49 -7.67 -21.95
N LYS A 272 3.04 -8.87 -21.71
CA LYS A 272 2.42 -9.90 -20.87
C LYS A 272 2.50 -9.58 -19.36
N ASN A 273 3.30 -8.58 -18.97
CA ASN A 273 3.50 -8.23 -17.56
C ASN A 273 2.72 -6.98 -17.14
N HIS A 274 2.13 -6.24 -18.09
CA HIS A 274 1.34 -5.05 -17.82
C HIS A 274 -0.14 -5.29 -18.17
N PRO A 275 -1.09 -4.81 -17.36
CA PRO A 275 -0.89 -4.18 -16.05
C PRO A 275 -0.43 -5.18 -14.98
N PHE A 276 -0.78 -6.44 -15.16
CA PHE A 276 -0.40 -7.57 -14.33
C PHE A 276 0.01 -8.75 -15.21
N PRO A 277 0.85 -9.68 -14.72
CA PRO A 277 0.98 -10.99 -15.33
C PRO A 277 -0.28 -11.84 -15.10
N ASP A 278 -0.54 -12.77 -16.01
CA ASP A 278 -1.63 -13.73 -15.87
C ASP A 278 -1.37 -14.68 -14.68
N LEU A 279 -2.44 -15.14 -14.04
CA LEU A 279 -2.40 -16.19 -13.03
C LEU A 279 -2.36 -17.56 -13.73
N GLY A 280 -1.36 -18.37 -13.40
CA GLY A 280 -1.18 -19.68 -14.03
C GLY A 280 -2.27 -20.69 -13.65
N VAL A 281 -2.87 -21.35 -14.63
CA VAL A 281 -3.79 -22.48 -14.43
C VAL A 281 -3.30 -23.66 -15.28
N ALA A 282 -2.87 -24.74 -14.63
CA ALA A 282 -2.35 -25.93 -15.31
C ALA A 282 -2.30 -27.16 -14.40
N LYS A 283 -2.56 -28.34 -14.96
CA LYS A 283 -2.39 -29.65 -14.28
C LYS A 283 -3.10 -29.72 -12.91
N GLY A 284 -4.32 -29.16 -12.83
CA GLY A 284 -5.12 -29.10 -11.60
C GLY A 284 -4.68 -28.05 -10.57
N TRP A 285 -3.67 -27.24 -10.90
CA TRP A 285 -3.22 -26.10 -10.08
C TRP A 285 -3.76 -24.80 -10.63
N ALA A 286 -4.18 -23.91 -9.74
CA ALA A 286 -4.52 -22.52 -10.04
C ALA A 286 -3.70 -21.57 -9.15
N GLU A 287 -3.00 -20.61 -9.75
CA GLU A 287 -2.35 -19.52 -9.05
C GLU A 287 -3.39 -18.55 -8.50
N THR A 288 -3.18 -18.05 -7.29
CA THR A 288 -4.04 -17.10 -6.60
C THR A 288 -3.43 -15.70 -6.61
N PRO A 289 -4.22 -14.63 -6.33
CA PRO A 289 -3.68 -13.28 -6.15
C PRO A 289 -2.99 -13.09 -4.79
N PHE A 290 -2.35 -14.13 -4.25
CA PHE A 290 -1.63 -14.09 -2.98
C PHE A 290 -0.16 -14.50 -3.15
N TRP A 291 0.64 -14.02 -2.21
CA TRP A 291 1.98 -14.51 -1.93
C TRP A 291 1.90 -15.56 -0.81
N LEU A 292 2.79 -16.55 -0.90
CA LEU A 292 3.13 -17.50 0.15
C LEU A 292 4.53 -17.15 0.66
N LEU A 293 4.68 -16.93 1.96
CA LEU A 293 5.98 -16.82 2.62
C LEU A 293 6.10 -17.95 3.63
N LEU A 294 7.22 -18.66 3.59
CA LEU A 294 7.45 -19.84 4.41
C LEU A 294 8.20 -19.47 5.69
N PRO A 295 8.13 -20.30 6.74
CA PRO A 295 8.86 -20.05 7.98
C PRO A 295 10.35 -19.91 7.71
N GLY A 296 10.95 -18.80 8.16
CA GLY A 296 12.38 -18.52 7.97
C GLY A 296 12.77 -18.03 6.57
N GLU A 297 11.84 -17.96 5.62
CA GLU A 297 12.10 -17.39 4.29
C GLU A 297 11.58 -15.95 4.18
N SER A 298 12.41 -15.07 3.62
CA SER A 298 12.02 -13.69 3.27
C SER A 298 11.54 -13.55 1.82
N ARG A 299 11.65 -14.62 1.03
CA ARG A 299 11.25 -14.60 -0.38
C ARG A 299 9.76 -14.89 -0.52
N ARG A 300 9.02 -13.94 -1.11
CA ARG A 300 7.63 -14.15 -1.52
C ARG A 300 7.56 -15.13 -2.68
N GLN A 301 6.77 -16.18 -2.54
CA GLN A 301 6.50 -17.16 -3.59
C GLN A 301 5.06 -17.05 -4.07
N ARG A 302 4.78 -17.40 -5.33
CA ARG A 302 3.42 -17.36 -5.87
C ARG A 302 2.59 -18.48 -5.24
N LEU A 303 1.48 -18.14 -4.58
CA LEU A 303 0.59 -19.14 -3.99
C LEU A 303 -0.26 -19.82 -5.07
N GLY A 304 -0.05 -21.11 -5.27
CA GLY A 304 -0.93 -22.00 -6.03
C GLY A 304 -1.86 -22.79 -5.11
N VAL A 305 -3.00 -23.21 -5.67
CA VAL A 305 -3.99 -24.05 -5.01
C VAL A 305 -4.34 -25.22 -5.92
N LYS A 306 -4.43 -26.41 -5.35
CA LYS A 306 -5.05 -27.59 -5.96
C LYS A 306 -6.22 -28.04 -5.09
N LYS A 307 -7.38 -28.22 -5.70
CA LYS A 307 -8.57 -28.78 -5.05
C LYS A 307 -8.76 -30.21 -5.53
N GLU A 308 -8.70 -31.16 -4.63
CA GLU A 308 -8.90 -32.58 -4.95
C GLU A 308 -10.40 -32.90 -5.01
N ALA A 309 -10.76 -33.99 -5.70
CA ALA A 309 -12.14 -34.47 -5.79
C ALA A 309 -12.76 -34.81 -4.41
N SER A 310 -11.91 -35.14 -3.43
CA SER A 310 -12.31 -35.36 -2.03
C SER A 310 -12.79 -34.09 -1.30
N GLY A 311 -12.60 -32.92 -1.89
CA GLY A 311 -12.83 -31.62 -1.25
C GLY A 311 -11.61 -31.07 -0.51
N GLU A 312 -10.51 -31.82 -0.44
CA GLU A 312 -9.25 -31.37 0.13
C GLU A 312 -8.66 -30.20 -0.66
N ILE A 313 -8.19 -29.18 0.06
CA ILE A 313 -7.47 -28.04 -0.52
C ILE A 313 -6.00 -28.15 -0.17
N ILE A 314 -5.15 -28.13 -1.21
CA ILE A 314 -3.70 -28.14 -1.08
C ILE A 314 -3.16 -26.78 -1.53
N LEU A 315 -2.54 -26.06 -0.60
CA LEU A 315 -1.75 -24.87 -0.90
C LEU A 315 -0.35 -25.28 -1.33
N GLY A 316 0.29 -24.49 -2.19
CA GLY A 316 1.64 -24.80 -2.59
C GLY A 316 2.27 -23.83 -3.57
N THR A 317 3.44 -24.20 -4.06
CA THR A 317 4.10 -23.50 -5.15
C THR A 317 4.08 -24.30 -6.44
N PRO A 318 4.00 -23.64 -7.61
CA PRO A 318 4.01 -24.34 -8.88
C PRO A 318 5.32 -25.12 -9.10
N GLY A 319 5.21 -26.36 -9.57
CA GLY A 319 6.34 -27.18 -10.00
C GLY A 319 6.46 -28.53 -9.27
N PRO A 320 7.32 -29.46 -9.78
CA PRO A 320 7.49 -30.79 -9.18
C PRO A 320 8.11 -30.77 -7.78
N GLN A 321 8.98 -29.79 -7.52
CA GLN A 321 9.64 -29.57 -6.22
C GLN A 321 8.91 -28.51 -5.39
N GLY A 322 7.68 -28.16 -5.77
CA GLY A 322 6.89 -27.17 -5.06
C GLY A 322 6.42 -27.69 -3.71
N ILE A 323 6.36 -26.81 -2.73
CA ILE A 323 5.85 -27.14 -1.39
C ILE A 323 4.35 -27.44 -1.48
N ARG A 324 3.89 -28.38 -0.65
CA ARG A 324 2.49 -28.80 -0.55
C ARG A 324 2.06 -28.78 0.91
N ILE A 325 1.00 -28.03 1.18
CA ILE A 325 0.43 -27.85 2.51
C ILE A 325 -1.05 -28.16 2.40
N SER A 326 -1.49 -29.25 3.04
CA SER A 326 -2.91 -29.60 3.08
C SER A 326 -3.65 -28.75 4.10
N LEU A 327 -4.81 -28.20 3.72
CA LEU A 327 -5.77 -27.60 4.64
C LEU A 327 -6.82 -28.61 5.12
N GLY A 328 -6.71 -29.89 4.70
CA GLY A 328 -7.72 -30.90 4.95
C GLY A 328 -9.04 -30.66 4.22
N VAL A 329 -10.06 -31.42 4.60
CA VAL A 329 -11.44 -31.33 4.05
C VAL A 329 -12.33 -30.50 4.97
N ASN A 330 -12.16 -30.64 6.29
CA ASN A 330 -12.93 -29.94 7.31
C ASN A 330 -12.09 -28.84 7.95
N ASP A 331 -12.74 -27.81 8.50
CA ASP A 331 -12.09 -26.72 9.25
C ASP A 331 -10.97 -26.00 8.50
N GLN A 332 -11.08 -25.91 7.17
CA GLN A 332 -10.05 -25.32 6.29
C GLN A 332 -9.70 -23.87 6.66
N LEU A 333 -10.68 -23.10 7.16
CA LEU A 333 -10.44 -21.75 7.68
C LEU A 333 -9.53 -21.76 8.93
N THR A 334 -9.76 -22.69 9.85
CA THR A 334 -8.92 -22.89 11.03
C THR A 334 -7.53 -23.38 10.62
N ALA A 335 -7.46 -24.31 9.67
CA ALA A 335 -6.18 -24.77 9.12
C ALA A 335 -5.37 -23.61 8.52
N LEU A 336 -5.99 -22.75 7.70
CA LEU A 336 -5.33 -21.56 7.14
C LEU A 336 -4.80 -20.64 8.25
N ARG A 337 -5.61 -20.38 9.30
CA ARG A 337 -5.20 -19.51 10.42
C ARG A 337 -4.05 -20.12 11.23
N ASN A 338 -4.02 -21.45 11.36
CA ASN A 338 -2.92 -22.15 12.04
C ASN A 338 -1.59 -22.02 11.28
N LEU A 339 -1.62 -21.92 9.94
CA LEU A 339 -0.41 -21.68 9.15
C LEU A 339 0.27 -20.36 9.52
N GLU A 340 -0.52 -19.29 9.69
CA GLU A 340 0.00 -17.96 10.08
C GLU A 340 0.71 -18.05 11.44
N MET A 341 0.12 -18.76 12.42
CA MET A 341 0.73 -18.97 13.74
C MET A 341 2.03 -19.80 13.69
N GLN A 342 2.17 -20.65 12.68
CA GLN A 342 3.37 -21.47 12.43
C GLN A 342 4.40 -20.75 11.55
N GLY A 343 4.16 -19.48 11.17
CA GLY A 343 5.06 -18.68 10.34
C GLY A 343 4.91 -18.90 8.82
N THR A 344 3.95 -19.73 8.38
CA THR A 344 3.58 -19.85 6.97
C THR A 344 2.51 -18.80 6.65
N ARG A 345 2.93 -17.73 5.98
CA ARG A 345 2.14 -16.51 5.82
C ARG A 345 1.53 -16.42 4.44
N VAL A 346 0.24 -16.07 4.38
CA VAL A 346 -0.44 -15.70 3.13
C VAL A 346 -0.60 -14.18 3.11
N ARG A 347 -0.12 -13.53 2.04
CA ARG A 347 -0.15 -12.07 1.90
C ARG A 347 -0.80 -11.64 0.59
N PRO A 348 -1.58 -10.56 0.56
CA PRO A 348 -2.25 -10.11 -0.66
C PRO A 348 -1.25 -9.50 -1.65
N ARG A 349 -1.54 -9.70 -2.94
CA ARG A 349 -0.92 -8.91 -4.03
C ARG A 349 -1.75 -7.67 -4.28
N ALA A 350 -1.21 -6.73 -5.06
CA ALA A 350 -1.85 -5.44 -5.35
C ALA A 350 -3.38 -5.54 -5.63
N LEU A 351 -3.80 -6.48 -6.49
CA LEU A 351 -5.22 -6.71 -6.78
C LEU A 351 -6.04 -7.08 -5.54
N SER A 352 -5.64 -8.13 -4.81
CA SER A 352 -6.40 -8.61 -3.64
C SER A 352 -6.32 -7.63 -2.47
N THR A 353 -5.23 -6.88 -2.33
CA THR A 353 -5.11 -5.76 -1.40
C THR A 353 -6.18 -4.71 -1.69
N THR A 354 -6.31 -4.27 -2.95
CA THR A 354 -7.27 -3.23 -3.31
C THR A 354 -8.72 -3.74 -3.25
N ILE A 355 -8.99 -4.99 -3.66
CA ILE A 355 -10.32 -5.60 -3.49
C ILE A 355 -10.71 -5.61 -2.00
N PHE A 356 -9.84 -6.10 -1.12
CA PHE A 356 -10.13 -6.12 0.32
C PHE A 356 -10.36 -4.71 0.86
N ALA A 357 -9.48 -3.77 0.53
CA ALA A 357 -9.58 -2.38 0.99
C ALA A 357 -10.88 -1.71 0.55
N ARG A 358 -11.30 -1.85 -0.72
CA ARG A 358 -12.49 -1.18 -1.28
C ARG A 358 -13.79 -1.91 -0.96
N LEU A 359 -13.81 -3.24 -1.07
CA LEU A 359 -15.04 -4.03 -0.94
C LEU A 359 -15.34 -4.43 0.50
N VAL A 360 -14.31 -4.78 1.29
CA VAL A 360 -14.48 -5.36 2.63
C VAL A 360 -14.22 -4.34 3.73
N LEU A 361 -13.26 -3.43 3.57
CA LEU A 361 -12.80 -2.58 4.67
C LEU A 361 -13.39 -1.17 4.67
N SER A 362 -13.42 -0.50 3.53
CA SER A 362 -13.68 0.94 3.45
C SER A 362 -15.05 1.30 2.92
N ASP A 363 -15.59 2.43 3.37
CA ASP A 363 -16.77 3.09 2.80
C ASP A 363 -16.37 4.15 1.77
N ALA A 364 -15.13 4.65 1.88
CA ALA A 364 -14.48 5.50 0.88
C ALA A 364 -12.98 5.21 0.82
N PHE A 365 -12.41 5.24 -0.38
CA PHE A 365 -11.02 4.87 -0.60
C PHE A 365 -10.25 5.95 -1.38
N ILE A 366 -9.00 6.22 -0.98
CA ILE A 366 -8.06 7.07 -1.72
C ILE A 366 -6.93 6.22 -2.30
N HIS A 367 -6.76 6.33 -3.61
CA HIS A 367 -5.63 5.84 -4.36
C HIS A 367 -4.65 6.96 -4.73
N GLY A 368 -3.44 6.56 -5.17
CA GLY A 368 -2.56 7.43 -5.96
C GLY A 368 -2.72 7.13 -7.44
N ILE A 369 -2.15 7.96 -8.31
CA ILE A 369 -2.26 7.81 -9.77
C ILE A 369 -1.80 6.43 -10.25
N GLY A 370 -0.71 5.90 -9.66
CA GLY A 370 -0.16 4.60 -10.04
C GLY A 370 -1.14 3.44 -9.83
N GLY A 371 -1.83 3.40 -8.68
CA GLY A 371 -2.84 2.38 -8.38
C GLY A 371 -4.11 2.55 -9.21
N ALA A 372 -4.57 3.80 -9.34
CA ALA A 372 -5.80 4.14 -10.06
C ALA A 372 -5.84 3.65 -11.51
N LYS A 373 -4.70 3.68 -12.23
CA LYS A 373 -4.64 3.28 -13.65
C LYS A 373 -5.00 1.82 -13.87
N TYR A 374 -4.68 0.94 -12.93
CA TYR A 374 -4.88 -0.49 -13.09
C TYR A 374 -6.16 -0.99 -12.40
N ASP A 375 -6.83 -0.12 -11.67
CA ASP A 375 -8.05 -0.44 -10.93
C ASP A 375 -9.25 -0.74 -11.83
N GLU A 376 -9.16 -0.48 -13.14
CA GLU A 376 -10.14 -1.00 -14.11
C GLU A 376 -10.20 -2.54 -14.10
N VAL A 377 -9.06 -3.22 -13.88
CA VAL A 377 -9.03 -4.68 -13.71
C VAL A 377 -9.65 -5.07 -12.37
N THR A 378 -9.34 -4.33 -11.30
CA THR A 378 -9.94 -4.51 -9.96
C THR A 378 -11.47 -4.37 -10.01
N ASP A 379 -11.98 -3.35 -10.70
CA ASP A 379 -13.41 -3.09 -10.88
C ASP A 379 -14.10 -4.24 -11.59
N GLN A 380 -13.52 -4.73 -12.69
CA GLN A 380 -14.01 -5.92 -13.37
C GLN A 380 -14.03 -7.15 -12.45
N MET A 381 -13.05 -7.32 -11.56
CA MET A 381 -13.04 -8.43 -10.61
C MET A 381 -14.11 -8.29 -9.52
N ILE A 382 -14.29 -7.11 -8.95
CA ILE A 382 -15.37 -6.85 -7.97
C ILE A 382 -16.74 -7.13 -8.62
N GLN A 383 -16.93 -6.70 -9.87
CA GLN A 383 -18.17 -6.92 -10.60
C GLN A 383 -18.38 -8.38 -10.99
N ASN A 384 -17.37 -9.06 -11.55
CA ASN A 384 -17.56 -10.39 -12.13
C ASN A 384 -17.45 -11.51 -11.09
N PHE A 385 -16.53 -11.40 -10.12
CA PHE A 385 -16.32 -12.43 -9.11
C PHE A 385 -17.27 -12.26 -7.92
N TYR A 386 -17.42 -11.04 -7.40
CA TYR A 386 -18.29 -10.78 -6.24
C TYR A 386 -19.70 -10.33 -6.59
N GLN A 387 -19.98 -10.02 -7.87
CA GLN A 387 -21.30 -9.54 -8.33
C GLN A 387 -21.75 -8.27 -7.61
N VAL A 388 -20.78 -7.39 -7.29
CA VAL A 388 -21.03 -6.11 -6.64
C VAL A 388 -20.63 -4.97 -7.58
N MET A 389 -21.45 -3.92 -7.64
CA MET A 389 -21.06 -2.69 -8.32
C MET A 389 -19.83 -2.09 -7.62
N PRO A 390 -18.69 -1.90 -8.32
CA PRO A 390 -17.45 -1.49 -7.68
C PRO A 390 -17.60 -0.16 -6.92
N PRO A 391 -17.21 -0.09 -5.63
CA PRO A 391 -17.22 1.18 -4.88
C PRO A 391 -16.23 2.17 -5.51
N ALA A 392 -16.67 3.37 -5.87
CA ALA A 392 -15.80 4.38 -6.48
C ALA A 392 -14.69 4.82 -5.51
N PHE A 393 -13.59 5.33 -6.04
CA PHE A 393 -12.44 5.79 -5.26
C PHE A 393 -12.00 7.18 -5.69
N MET A 394 -11.26 7.83 -4.79
CA MET A 394 -10.57 9.08 -5.04
C MET A 394 -9.13 8.82 -5.48
N VAL A 395 -8.55 9.73 -6.23
CA VAL A 395 -7.14 9.76 -6.60
C VAL A 395 -6.59 11.08 -6.14
N VAL A 396 -5.55 11.02 -5.31
CA VAL A 396 -4.89 12.21 -4.80
C VAL A 396 -3.40 12.13 -5.10
N SER A 397 -2.84 13.23 -5.60
CA SER A 397 -1.40 13.37 -5.84
C SER A 397 -1.01 14.84 -5.78
N ALA A 398 0.27 15.11 -5.61
CA ALA A 398 0.81 16.45 -5.51
C ALA A 398 2.23 16.49 -6.07
N THR A 399 2.62 17.69 -6.49
CA THR A 399 3.98 17.99 -6.93
C THR A 399 4.53 19.07 -6.03
N ALA A 400 5.71 18.81 -5.46
CA ALA A 400 6.51 19.83 -4.80
C ALA A 400 7.94 19.75 -5.36
N ARG A 401 8.49 20.89 -5.72
CA ARG A 401 9.84 21.05 -6.23
C ARG A 401 10.77 21.43 -5.09
N LEU A 402 11.99 20.94 -5.12
CA LEU A 402 13.01 21.33 -4.15
C LEU A 402 13.56 22.71 -4.56
N ASN A 403 13.38 23.71 -3.68
CA ASN A 403 14.03 25.02 -3.83
C ASN A 403 15.44 24.93 -3.22
N LEU A 404 16.40 24.49 -4.04
CA LEU A 404 17.70 24.02 -3.55
C LEU A 404 18.79 25.08 -3.45
N VAL A 405 18.65 26.24 -4.12
CA VAL A 405 19.80 27.11 -4.39
C VAL A 405 19.55 28.54 -3.90
N LYS A 406 20.45 29.03 -3.02
CA LYS A 406 20.62 30.47 -2.74
C LYS A 406 20.97 31.21 -4.03
N LYS A 407 20.11 32.15 -4.45
CA LYS A 407 20.35 33.10 -5.55
C LYS A 407 20.92 32.45 -6.82
N ILE A 408 20.05 31.78 -7.58
CA ILE A 408 20.30 31.67 -9.02
C ILE A 408 20.03 33.06 -9.57
N LYS A 409 21.07 33.75 -10.09
CA LYS A 409 20.81 34.95 -10.90
C LYS A 409 19.87 34.53 -12.02
N THR A 410 18.65 35.04 -12.03
CA THR A 410 17.71 34.77 -13.12
C THR A 410 18.34 35.22 -14.44
N GLU A 411 17.93 34.66 -15.58
CA GLU A 411 18.42 35.12 -16.89
C GLU A 411 18.30 36.64 -17.05
N ALA A 412 17.27 37.24 -16.44
CA ALA A 412 17.10 38.68 -16.35
C ALA A 412 18.23 39.37 -15.55
N GLU A 413 18.59 38.86 -14.38
CA GLU A 413 19.68 39.40 -13.55
C GLU A 413 21.08 39.21 -14.18
N VAL A 414 21.26 38.17 -15.01
CA VAL A 414 22.50 37.97 -15.79
C VAL A 414 22.59 38.95 -16.96
N LYS A 415 21.46 39.27 -17.61
CA LYS A 415 21.43 40.27 -18.70
C LYS A 415 21.67 41.70 -18.21
N VAL A 416 21.15 42.06 -17.03
CA VAL A 416 21.36 43.38 -16.42
C VAL A 416 22.80 43.56 -15.94
N ALA A 417 23.48 42.49 -15.51
CA ALA A 417 24.87 42.56 -15.06
C ALA A 417 25.91 42.61 -16.21
N ASN A 418 25.49 42.38 -17.45
CA ASN A 418 26.33 42.39 -18.65
C ASN A 418 26.02 43.59 -19.58
N GLN A 419 25.20 44.53 -19.12
CA GLN A 419 25.03 45.88 -19.68
C GLN A 419 25.75 46.85 -18.76
#